data_AF-A0A7K5NFD8-F1
#
_entry.id   AF-A0A7K5NFD8-F1
#
_cell.length_a   1.000
_cell.length_b   1.000
_cell.length_c   1.000
_cell.angle_alpha   90.00
_cell.angle_beta   90.00
_cell.angle_gamma   90.00
#
_symmetry.space_group_name_H-M   'P 1'
#
loop_
_entity.id
_entity.type
_entity.pdbx_description
1 polymer ?
#
loop_
_entity_poly.entity_id
_entity_poly.type
_entity_poly.pdbx_seq_one_letter_code
_entity_poly.pdbx_strand_id
1 'polypeptide(L)'
;LLLTADGLPTLEAPVLASSSLGGQKTASTFVLDQPRCVFTNVSKDTVIWLVVADPRAVPDFDNSVEPGGPGREFQQFLNSTFAYMTLNTTILNYPCPKNPGDITVLRVGSETRCAKDKKRPTCNGPLPGPGPYQVKFLALDGSKPVAQTAWSEPITLSTAQPSGNIPVPGSGHSAGMIALTSILSILFTILLAGLVAML
;
A
#
# COMPACT_ATOMS: atom_id res chain seq x y z
N LEU A 1 -16.86 -21.89 12.55
CA LEU A 1 -17.28 -21.21 11.31
C LEU A 1 -18.53 -20.40 11.62
N LEU A 2 -18.48 -19.07 11.49
CA LEU A 2 -19.67 -18.23 11.47
C LEU A 2 -20.08 -18.07 9.99
N LEU A 3 -21.37 -18.19 9.68
CA LEU A 3 -21.91 -17.99 8.33
C LEU A 3 -22.45 -16.56 8.20
N THR A 4 -22.20 -15.89 7.07
CA THR A 4 -22.79 -14.58 6.78
C THR A 4 -24.24 -14.70 6.28
N ALA A 5 -24.92 -13.55 6.11
CA ALA A 5 -26.23 -13.49 5.46
C ALA A 5 -26.26 -14.16 4.07
N ASP A 6 -25.13 -14.12 3.35
CA ASP A 6 -24.93 -14.79 2.06
C ASP A 6 -24.65 -16.31 2.18
N GLY A 7 -24.66 -16.86 3.39
CA GLY A 7 -24.39 -18.29 3.65
C GLY A 7 -22.92 -18.70 3.48
N LEU A 8 -21.99 -17.75 3.39
CA LEU A 8 -20.56 -18.02 3.20
C LEU A 8 -19.83 -18.25 4.54
N PRO A 9 -18.86 -19.19 4.60
CA PRO A 9 -17.90 -19.26 5.69
C PRO A 9 -17.19 -17.93 5.92
N THR A 10 -17.24 -17.43 7.16
CA THR A 10 -16.49 -16.25 7.61
C THR A 10 -15.24 -16.67 8.36
N LEU A 11 -14.09 -16.27 7.82
CA LEU A 11 -12.74 -16.51 8.35
C LEU A 11 -12.19 -15.26 9.05
N GLU A 12 -11.03 -15.39 9.68
CA GLU A 12 -10.36 -14.30 10.40
C GLU A 12 -10.11 -13.07 9.50
N ALA A 13 -10.32 -11.88 10.05
CA ALA A 13 -10.18 -10.62 9.33
C ALA A 13 -8.72 -10.37 8.90
N PRO A 14 -8.48 -9.72 7.74
CA PRO A 14 -7.15 -9.25 7.38
C PRO A 14 -6.65 -8.23 8.40
N VAL A 15 -5.37 -8.32 8.76
CA VAL A 15 -4.71 -7.38 9.66
C VAL A 15 -3.54 -6.71 8.97
N LEU A 16 -3.19 -5.50 9.43
CA LEU A 16 -1.95 -4.85 9.01
C LEU A 16 -0.76 -5.71 9.45
N ALA A 17 0.23 -5.85 8.56
CA ALA A 17 1.49 -6.52 8.89
C ALA A 17 2.20 -5.82 10.05
N SER A 18 3.18 -6.47 10.71
CA SER A 18 3.88 -5.93 11.90
C SER A 18 4.17 -4.42 11.86
N SER A 19 3.87 -3.72 12.96
CA SER A 19 4.13 -2.27 13.14
C SER A 19 5.62 -1.88 13.09
N SER A 20 6.52 -2.85 13.21
CA SER A 20 7.97 -2.65 13.06
C SER A 20 8.40 -2.42 11.60
N LEU A 21 7.54 -2.73 10.62
CA LEU A 21 7.85 -2.59 9.21
C LEU A 21 7.79 -1.13 8.77
N GLY A 22 8.93 -0.58 8.35
CA GLY A 22 8.98 0.74 7.69
C GLY A 22 8.03 0.80 6.49
N GLY A 23 7.24 1.87 6.38
CA GLY A 23 6.28 2.02 5.29
C GLY A 23 5.14 1.00 5.32
N GLN A 24 4.76 0.50 6.50
CA GLN A 24 3.53 -0.27 6.74
C GLN A 24 2.31 0.48 6.20
N LYS A 25 2.29 1.81 6.37
CA LYS A 25 1.33 2.73 5.74
C LYS A 25 2.10 3.89 5.13
N THR A 26 1.68 4.31 3.95
CA THR A 26 2.16 5.51 3.26
C THR A 26 0.97 6.39 2.89
N ALA A 27 1.18 7.43 2.08
CA ALA A 27 0.07 8.26 1.59
C ALA A 27 -0.86 7.58 0.59
N SER A 28 -0.47 6.43 0.04
CA SER A 28 -1.23 5.73 -0.99
C SER A 28 -1.16 4.21 -0.92
N THR A 29 -0.49 3.65 0.09
CA THR A 29 -0.34 2.19 0.24
C THR A 29 -0.44 1.79 1.71
N PHE A 30 -0.87 0.56 1.94
CA PHE A 30 -0.71 -0.11 3.23
C PHE A 30 -0.28 -1.56 3.03
N VAL A 31 0.17 -2.19 4.12
CA VAL A 31 0.73 -3.53 4.11
C VAL A 31 -0.09 -4.43 5.04
N LEU A 32 -0.64 -5.50 4.48
CA LEU A 32 -1.35 -6.55 5.19
C LEU A 32 -0.44 -7.76 5.42
N ASP A 33 -0.78 -8.58 6.42
CA ASP A 33 -0.32 -9.95 6.43
C ASP A 33 -0.87 -10.70 5.20
N GLN A 34 -0.06 -11.60 4.63
CA GLN A 34 -0.51 -12.45 3.54
C GLN A 34 -1.60 -13.41 4.04
N PRO A 35 -2.59 -13.81 3.20
CA PRO A 35 -3.67 -14.72 3.60
C PRO A 35 -3.22 -16.19 3.70
N ARG A 36 -2.05 -16.43 4.31
CA ARG A 36 -1.50 -17.75 4.60
C ARG A 36 -2.34 -18.44 5.67
N CYS A 37 -2.62 -19.72 5.48
CA CYS A 37 -3.37 -20.53 6.44
C CYS A 37 -4.81 -20.05 6.70
N VAL A 38 -5.35 -19.13 5.89
CA VAL A 38 -6.73 -18.61 6.03
C VAL A 38 -7.71 -19.52 5.29
N PHE A 39 -7.51 -19.70 3.98
CA PHE A 39 -8.38 -20.48 3.11
C PHE A 39 -7.95 -21.96 3.04
N THR A 40 -8.09 -22.71 4.13
CA THR A 40 -7.62 -24.11 4.21
C THR A 40 -8.56 -25.12 3.55
N ASN A 41 -9.84 -24.79 3.40
CA ASN A 41 -10.90 -25.71 2.98
C ASN A 41 -11.47 -25.38 1.58
N VAL A 42 -10.69 -24.67 0.75
CA VAL A 42 -11.05 -24.35 -0.64
C VAL A 42 -10.16 -25.13 -1.61
N SER A 43 -10.58 -25.22 -2.87
CA SER A 43 -9.75 -25.87 -3.90
C SER A 43 -8.49 -25.06 -4.21
N LYS A 44 -7.45 -25.71 -4.74
CA LYS A 44 -6.15 -25.08 -5.02
C LYS A 44 -6.20 -24.06 -6.17
N ASP A 45 -7.16 -24.24 -7.07
CA ASP A 45 -7.45 -23.37 -8.21
C ASP A 45 -8.42 -22.22 -7.86
N THR A 46 -9.03 -22.24 -6.67
CA THR A 46 -9.85 -21.14 -6.18
C THR A 46 -9.04 -19.84 -6.14
N VAL A 47 -9.61 -18.79 -6.75
CA VAL A 47 -8.97 -17.49 -6.86
C VAL A 47 -9.35 -16.64 -5.65
N ILE A 48 -8.33 -16.17 -4.94
CA ILE A 48 -8.43 -15.23 -3.82
C ILE A 48 -8.30 -13.82 -4.37
N TRP A 49 -9.30 -13.01 -4.06
CA TRP A 49 -9.34 -11.59 -4.33
C TRP A 49 -9.26 -10.81 -3.03
N LEU A 50 -8.61 -9.64 -3.08
CA LEU A 50 -8.69 -8.66 -2.02
C LEU A 50 -9.75 -7.62 -2.40
N VAL A 51 -10.76 -7.47 -1.56
CA VAL A 51 -11.71 -6.36 -1.64
C VAL A 51 -11.14 -5.18 -0.88
N VAL A 52 -11.10 -4.01 -1.51
CA VAL A 52 -10.76 -2.74 -0.87
C VAL A 52 -11.95 -1.81 -0.96
N ALA A 53 -12.45 -1.38 0.19
CA ALA A 53 -13.70 -0.65 0.30
C ALA A 53 -13.55 0.64 1.11
N ASP A 54 -14.31 1.65 0.70
CA ASP A 54 -14.74 2.73 1.57
C ASP A 54 -15.79 2.19 2.56
N PRO A 55 -15.84 2.66 3.82
CA PRO A 55 -16.83 2.21 4.79
C PRO A 55 -18.29 2.27 4.30
N ARG A 56 -18.61 3.18 3.37
CA ARG A 56 -19.94 3.29 2.76
C ARG A 56 -20.36 2.04 1.98
N ALA A 57 -19.41 1.27 1.45
CA ALA A 57 -19.71 0.06 0.68
C ALA A 57 -19.80 -1.21 1.53
N VAL A 58 -19.35 -1.17 2.79
CA VAL A 58 -19.18 -2.38 3.62
C VAL A 58 -20.50 -3.07 3.99
N PRO A 59 -21.57 -2.36 4.42
CA PRO A 59 -22.81 -3.02 4.84
C PRO A 59 -23.50 -3.80 3.72
N ASP A 60 -23.47 -3.26 2.50
CA ASP A 60 -24.23 -3.77 1.35
C ASP A 60 -23.31 -4.32 0.25
N PHE A 61 -22.09 -4.76 0.62
CA PHE A 61 -21.15 -5.29 -0.37
C PHE A 61 -21.65 -6.62 -0.94
N ASP A 62 -22.11 -6.61 -2.19
CA ASP A 62 -22.45 -7.83 -2.91
C ASP A 62 -21.18 -8.58 -3.39
N ASN A 63 -21.00 -9.79 -2.84
CA ASN A 63 -19.93 -10.72 -3.17
C ASN A 63 -20.08 -11.38 -4.56
N SER A 64 -21.26 -11.31 -5.16
CA SER A 64 -21.59 -11.94 -6.44
C SER A 64 -21.14 -11.11 -7.65
N VAL A 65 -20.81 -9.84 -7.44
CA VAL A 65 -20.34 -8.95 -8.52
C VAL A 65 -18.92 -9.31 -8.93
N GLU A 66 -18.71 -9.49 -10.22
CA GLU A 66 -17.42 -9.92 -10.79
C GLU A 66 -16.29 -8.92 -10.50
N PRO A 67 -15.08 -9.39 -10.14
CA PRO A 67 -13.90 -8.54 -10.00
C PRO A 67 -13.62 -7.71 -11.26
N GLY A 68 -13.61 -6.38 -11.11
CA GLY A 68 -13.36 -5.46 -12.23
C GLY A 68 -14.54 -5.30 -13.20
N GLY A 69 -15.70 -5.89 -12.91
CA GLY A 69 -16.95 -5.61 -13.60
C GLY A 69 -17.54 -4.23 -13.23
N PRO A 70 -18.72 -3.88 -13.79
CA PRO A 70 -19.37 -2.60 -13.52
C PRO A 70 -19.57 -2.34 -12.02
N GLY A 71 -19.05 -1.21 -11.54
CA GLY A 71 -19.10 -0.84 -10.12
C GLY A 71 -18.01 -1.50 -9.26
N ARG A 72 -17.03 -2.19 -9.86
CA ARG A 72 -15.88 -2.81 -9.17
C ARG A 72 -14.53 -2.41 -9.78
N GLU A 73 -14.51 -1.43 -10.67
CA GLU A 73 -13.31 -0.97 -11.34
C GLU A 73 -12.48 -0.04 -10.46
N PHE A 74 -11.18 -0.35 -10.31
CA PHE A 74 -10.24 0.46 -9.55
C PHE A 74 -10.24 1.94 -9.98
N GLN A 75 -10.29 2.21 -11.30
CA GLN A 75 -10.20 3.57 -11.82
C GLN A 75 -11.39 4.46 -11.45
N GLN A 76 -12.49 3.86 -10.97
CA GLN A 76 -13.69 4.57 -10.52
C GLN A 76 -13.80 4.64 -8.99
N PHE A 77 -12.84 4.07 -8.27
CA PHE A 77 -12.85 4.01 -6.82
C PHE A 77 -12.83 5.41 -6.20
N LEU A 78 -13.78 5.66 -5.30
CA LEU A 78 -14.14 6.95 -4.68
C LEU A 78 -14.64 8.04 -5.64
N ASN A 79 -14.83 7.74 -6.92
CA ASN A 79 -15.46 8.64 -7.87
C ASN A 79 -16.93 8.23 -8.09
N SER A 80 -17.14 7.01 -8.58
CA SER A 80 -18.48 6.45 -8.82
C SER A 80 -18.70 5.05 -8.23
N THR A 81 -17.64 4.39 -7.74
CA THR A 81 -17.75 3.18 -6.92
C THR A 81 -17.01 3.33 -5.59
N PHE A 82 -17.50 2.63 -4.57
CA PHE A 82 -16.98 2.67 -3.21
C PHE A 82 -16.27 1.39 -2.79
N ALA A 83 -16.08 0.44 -3.70
CA ALA A 83 -15.18 -0.70 -3.50
C ALA A 83 -14.69 -1.28 -4.83
N TYR A 84 -13.48 -1.80 -4.84
CA TYR A 84 -12.89 -2.52 -5.96
C TYR A 84 -12.24 -3.81 -5.49
N MET A 85 -11.86 -4.66 -6.44
CA MET A 85 -11.23 -5.95 -6.17
C MET A 85 -9.88 -6.05 -6.87
N THR A 86 -8.89 -6.63 -6.19
CA THR A 86 -7.53 -6.78 -6.71
C THR A 86 -6.88 -8.10 -6.25
N LEU A 87 -5.57 -8.25 -6.49
CA LEU A 87 -4.69 -9.36 -6.14
C LEU A 87 -4.71 -10.59 -7.06
N ASN A 88 -5.87 -11.06 -7.51
CA ASN A 88 -6.04 -12.25 -8.39
C ASN A 88 -4.96 -13.34 -8.18
N THR A 89 -5.07 -14.11 -7.11
CA THR A 89 -4.03 -15.08 -6.70
C THR A 89 -4.66 -16.38 -6.21
N THR A 90 -3.86 -17.43 -5.98
CA THR A 90 -4.32 -18.66 -5.34
C THR A 90 -3.55 -18.93 -4.05
N ILE A 91 -4.01 -19.93 -3.27
CA ILE A 91 -3.33 -20.37 -2.04
C ILE A 91 -1.90 -20.89 -2.31
N LEU A 92 -1.61 -21.31 -3.54
CA LEU A 92 -0.28 -21.81 -3.93
C LEU A 92 0.79 -20.71 -3.88
N ASN A 93 0.40 -19.45 -4.05
CA ASN A 93 1.29 -18.30 -3.93
C ASN A 93 1.58 -17.90 -2.46
N TYR A 94 0.85 -18.51 -1.51
CA TYR A 94 0.98 -18.27 -0.07
C TYR A 94 1.14 -19.58 0.71
N PRO A 95 2.26 -20.32 0.56
CA PRO A 95 2.50 -21.55 1.30
C PRO A 95 2.30 -21.40 2.82
N CYS A 96 1.75 -22.41 3.46
CA CYS A 96 1.51 -22.44 4.90
C CYS A 96 2.26 -23.63 5.55
N PRO A 97 3.00 -23.43 6.66
CA PRO A 97 3.29 -22.17 7.33
C PRO A 97 4.32 -21.31 6.57
N LYS A 98 4.49 -20.04 6.97
CA LYS A 98 5.63 -19.23 6.50
C LYS A 98 6.95 -19.83 7.00
N ASN A 99 8.04 -19.70 6.26
CA ASN A 99 9.34 -20.14 6.77
C ASN A 99 9.83 -19.18 7.87
N PRO A 100 10.58 -19.69 8.86
CA PRO A 100 11.22 -18.84 9.86
C PRO A 100 12.13 -17.79 9.20
N GLY A 101 11.97 -16.52 9.60
CA GLY A 101 12.77 -15.40 9.07
C GLY A 101 12.22 -14.73 7.81
N ASP A 102 11.25 -15.33 7.11
CA ASP A 102 10.65 -14.71 5.92
C ASP A 102 9.82 -13.47 6.29
N ILE A 103 10.01 -12.39 5.51
CA ILE A 103 9.12 -11.22 5.53
C ILE A 103 8.01 -11.45 4.50
N THR A 104 6.89 -11.99 4.96
CA THR A 104 5.74 -12.32 4.10
C THR A 104 4.63 -11.30 4.25
N VAL A 105 4.58 -10.33 3.34
CA VAL A 105 3.59 -9.25 3.37
C VAL A 105 2.88 -9.04 2.05
N LEU A 106 1.68 -8.46 2.11
CA LEU A 106 0.88 -8.07 0.95
C LEU A 106 0.73 -6.55 0.92
N ARG A 107 1.33 -5.88 -0.06
CA ARG A 107 1.21 -4.42 -0.21
C ARG A 107 0.03 -4.06 -1.11
N VAL A 108 -0.92 -3.33 -0.55
CA VAL A 108 -2.06 -2.74 -1.26
C VAL A 108 -1.66 -1.38 -1.82
N GLY A 109 -1.99 -1.14 -3.08
CA GLY A 109 -1.73 0.11 -3.80
C GLY A 109 -0.36 0.23 -4.49
N SER A 110 0.32 -0.89 -4.75
CA SER A 110 1.69 -0.90 -5.27
C SER A 110 1.82 -0.77 -6.80
N GLU A 111 0.75 -0.95 -7.56
CA GLU A 111 0.79 -0.99 -9.02
C GLU A 111 0.53 0.38 -9.66
N THR A 112 1.53 1.27 -9.63
CA THR A 112 1.42 2.62 -10.22
C THR A 112 1.18 2.61 -11.73
N ARG A 113 1.65 1.58 -12.45
CA ARG A 113 1.59 1.49 -13.92
C ARG A 113 0.16 1.30 -14.45
N CYS A 114 -0.71 0.59 -13.73
CA CYS A 114 -2.08 0.34 -14.18
C CYS A 114 -3.10 1.36 -13.65
N ALA A 115 -2.65 2.34 -12.85
CA ALA A 115 -3.55 3.28 -12.18
C ALA A 115 -4.47 4.05 -13.14
N LYS A 116 -4.02 4.28 -14.38
CA LYS A 116 -4.80 4.94 -15.44
C LYS A 116 -5.23 3.99 -16.57
N ASP A 117 -4.87 2.71 -16.50
CA ASP A 117 -5.15 1.73 -17.53
C ASP A 117 -6.52 1.08 -17.32
N LYS A 118 -7.54 1.61 -17.99
CA LYS A 118 -8.91 1.09 -17.92
C LYS A 118 -9.07 -0.34 -18.47
N LYS A 119 -8.06 -0.88 -19.18
CA LYS A 119 -8.07 -2.30 -19.60
C LYS A 119 -7.70 -3.24 -18.46
N ARG A 120 -7.25 -2.70 -17.32
CA ARG A 120 -6.92 -3.43 -16.09
C ARG A 120 -7.79 -2.94 -14.92
N PRO A 121 -9.09 -3.30 -14.89
CA PRO A 121 -10.02 -2.79 -13.88
C PRO A 121 -9.75 -3.33 -12.47
N THR A 122 -9.01 -4.44 -12.33
CA THR A 122 -8.63 -5.06 -11.05
C THR A 122 -7.25 -4.62 -10.52
N CYS A 123 -6.76 -3.49 -11.01
CA CYS A 123 -5.46 -2.91 -10.66
C CYS A 123 -5.27 -2.78 -9.14
N ASN A 124 -4.10 -3.19 -8.62
CA ASN A 124 -3.70 -2.90 -7.23
C ASN A 124 -3.08 -1.50 -7.15
N GLY A 125 -3.79 -0.50 -7.66
CA GLY A 125 -3.26 0.84 -7.90
C GLY A 125 -3.22 1.70 -6.64
N PRO A 126 -2.40 2.78 -6.62
CA PRO A 126 -2.25 3.65 -5.46
C PRO A 126 -3.58 4.19 -4.95
N LEU A 127 -3.78 4.15 -3.64
CA LEU A 127 -5.01 4.60 -3.01
C LEU A 127 -5.12 6.14 -3.09
N PRO A 128 -6.33 6.68 -3.36
CA PRO A 128 -6.51 8.09 -3.73
C PRO A 128 -6.43 9.10 -2.56
N GLY A 129 -6.44 8.65 -1.31
CA GLY A 129 -6.45 9.54 -0.15
C GLY A 129 -6.22 8.83 1.19
N PRO A 130 -6.42 9.52 2.32
CA PRO A 130 -6.11 8.96 3.64
C PRO A 130 -7.05 7.83 4.09
N GLY A 131 -8.19 7.64 3.43
CA GLY A 131 -9.23 6.69 3.85
C GLY A 131 -10.20 7.30 4.89
N PRO A 132 -10.76 6.49 5.80
CA PRO A 132 -10.37 5.12 6.12
C PRO A 132 -10.77 4.11 5.04
N TYR A 133 -10.01 3.01 4.94
CA TYR A 133 -10.29 1.87 4.07
C TYR A 133 -10.60 0.64 4.91
N GLN A 134 -11.48 -0.23 4.44
CA GLN A 134 -11.69 -1.57 5.01
C GLN A 134 -11.45 -2.61 3.94
N VAL A 135 -10.90 -3.76 4.36
CA VAL A 135 -10.58 -4.85 3.44
C VAL A 135 -11.12 -6.19 3.91
N LYS A 136 -11.38 -7.07 2.96
CA LYS A 136 -11.60 -8.50 3.21
C LYS A 136 -11.02 -9.31 2.05
N PHE A 137 -10.68 -10.57 2.30
CA PHE A 137 -10.40 -11.52 1.24
C PHE A 137 -11.68 -12.27 0.85
N LEU A 138 -11.87 -12.47 -0.45
CA LEU A 138 -12.96 -13.23 -1.03
C LEU A 138 -12.38 -14.33 -1.91
N ALA A 139 -12.76 -15.57 -1.65
CA ALA A 139 -12.38 -16.72 -2.46
C ALA A 139 -13.50 -17.06 -3.44
N LEU A 140 -13.15 -17.10 -4.73
CA LEU A 140 -14.07 -17.36 -5.84
C LEU A 140 -13.65 -18.63 -6.58
N ASP A 141 -14.61 -19.53 -6.81
CA ASP A 141 -14.50 -20.64 -7.76
C ASP A 141 -15.19 -20.23 -9.06
N GLY A 142 -14.40 -19.86 -10.06
CA GLY A 142 -14.87 -19.06 -11.19
C GLY A 142 -15.44 -17.71 -10.71
N SER A 143 -16.72 -17.48 -10.96
CA SER A 143 -17.46 -16.29 -10.47
C SER A 143 -18.23 -16.54 -9.17
N LYS A 144 -18.22 -17.78 -8.65
CA LYS A 144 -19.03 -18.15 -7.48
C LYS A 144 -18.25 -17.92 -6.18
N PRO A 145 -18.76 -17.12 -5.23
CA PRO A 145 -18.20 -17.02 -3.90
C PRO A 145 -18.24 -18.36 -3.16
N VAL A 146 -17.12 -18.78 -2.58
CA VAL A 146 -17.03 -20.04 -1.81
C VAL A 146 -16.54 -19.86 -0.38
N ALA A 147 -15.80 -18.79 -0.07
CA ALA A 147 -15.41 -18.42 1.29
C ALA A 147 -15.02 -16.94 1.36
N GLN A 148 -15.08 -16.34 2.55
CA GLN A 148 -14.62 -14.97 2.77
C GLN A 148 -14.03 -14.78 4.17
N THR A 149 -13.25 -13.73 4.35
CA THR A 149 -12.89 -13.24 5.68
C THR A 149 -13.92 -12.25 6.20
N ALA A 150 -13.94 -12.01 7.50
CA ALA A 150 -14.50 -10.79 8.06
C ALA A 150 -13.81 -9.55 7.46
N TRP A 151 -14.47 -8.40 7.57
CA TRP A 151 -13.87 -7.11 7.26
C TRP A 151 -12.79 -6.76 8.30
N SER A 152 -11.71 -6.14 7.85
CA SER A 152 -10.68 -5.58 8.72
C SER A 152 -11.21 -4.42 9.54
N GLU A 153 -10.49 -4.08 10.60
CA GLU A 153 -10.60 -2.75 11.21
C GLU A 153 -10.33 -1.64 10.18
N PRO A 154 -10.88 -0.43 10.36
CA PRO A 154 -10.61 0.70 9.48
C PRO A 154 -9.12 1.08 9.42
N ILE A 155 -8.60 1.19 8.20
CA ILE A 155 -7.19 1.50 7.91
C ILE A 155 -7.09 2.94 7.41
N THR A 156 -6.50 3.82 8.22
CA THR A 156 -6.17 5.20 7.84
C THR A 156 -4.70 5.32 7.42
N LEU A 157 -4.49 5.84 6.21
CA LEU A 157 -3.18 6.10 5.62
C LEU A 157 -2.52 7.37 6.17
N SER A 158 -1.22 7.50 5.92
CA SER A 158 -0.45 8.67 6.35
C SER A 158 -0.74 9.87 5.45
N THR A 159 -1.02 11.04 6.01
CA THR A 159 -1.17 12.26 5.21
C THR A 159 0.20 12.85 4.88
N ALA A 160 0.47 13.10 3.60
CA ALA A 160 1.66 13.84 3.20
C ALA A 160 1.57 15.30 3.65
N GLN A 161 2.65 15.84 4.23
CA GLN A 161 2.72 17.25 4.57
C GLN A 161 2.85 18.09 3.28
N PRO A 162 2.04 19.15 3.10
CA PRO A 162 2.18 20.04 1.95
C PRO A 162 3.60 20.60 1.86
N SER A 163 4.17 20.66 0.67
CA SER A 163 5.55 21.12 0.45
C SER A 163 5.81 22.52 1.00
N GLY A 164 4.83 23.43 0.93
CA GLY A 164 4.91 24.79 1.49
C GLY A 164 4.96 24.86 3.02
N ASN A 165 4.61 23.76 3.70
CA ASN A 165 4.66 23.64 5.16
C ASN A 165 5.89 22.85 5.62
N ILE A 166 6.74 22.38 4.71
CA ILE A 166 8.01 21.77 5.10
C ILE A 166 8.91 22.93 5.54
N PRO A 167 9.41 22.93 6.79
CA PRO A 167 10.41 23.91 7.21
C PRO A 167 11.60 23.78 6.27
N VAL A 168 11.77 24.74 5.37
CA VAL A 168 13.02 24.87 4.62
C VAL A 168 14.05 25.23 5.68
N PRO A 169 15.08 24.40 5.94
CA PRO A 169 16.18 24.84 6.77
C PRO A 169 16.65 26.16 6.16
N GLY A 170 16.58 27.23 6.94
CA GLY A 170 16.78 28.58 6.43
C GLY A 170 18.02 28.60 5.54
N SER A 171 17.92 29.29 4.40
CA SER A 171 19.01 29.58 3.48
C SER A 171 20.08 30.45 4.18
N GLY A 172 20.64 29.98 5.28
CA GLY A 172 21.89 30.42 5.83
C GLY A 172 22.98 29.62 5.14
N HIS A 173 24.04 30.30 4.71
CA HIS A 173 25.23 29.65 4.20
C HIS A 173 25.59 28.46 5.10
N SER A 174 25.59 27.24 4.53
CA SER A 174 26.02 26.05 5.25
C SER A 174 27.34 26.36 5.94
N ALA A 175 27.50 25.98 7.21
CA ALA A 175 28.76 26.18 7.94
C ALA A 175 29.96 25.64 7.14
N GLY A 176 29.75 24.61 6.30
CA GLY A 176 30.76 24.12 5.36
C GLY A 176 31.15 25.12 4.27
N MET A 177 30.21 25.90 3.74
CA MET A 177 30.50 26.97 2.77
C MET A 177 31.31 28.09 3.42
N ILE A 178 31.00 28.47 4.66
CA ILE A 178 31.77 29.49 5.42
C ILE A 178 33.19 28.99 5.74
N ALA A 179 33.32 27.73 6.13
CA ALA A 179 34.61 27.11 6.42
C ALA A 179 35.48 27.05 5.15
N LEU A 180 34.91 26.64 4.01
CA LEU A 180 35.61 26.54 2.75
C LEU A 180 36.09 27.91 2.25
N THR A 181 35.25 28.96 2.28
CA THR A 181 35.65 30.29 1.83
C THR A 181 36.74 30.90 2.70
N SER A 182 36.70 30.63 4.01
CA SER A 182 37.71 31.08 4.97
C SER A 182 39.06 30.40 4.73
N ILE A 183 39.07 29.06 4.55
CA ILE A 183 40.29 28.30 4.23
C ILE A 183 40.88 28.75 2.89
N LEU A 184 40.06 28.89 1.85
CA LEU A 184 40.52 29.30 0.53
C LEU A 184 41.12 30.71 0.56
N SER A 185 40.51 31.63 1.30
CA SER A 185 40.99 33.00 1.44
C SER A 185 42.36 33.04 2.15
N ILE A 186 42.52 32.30 3.24
CA ILE A 186 43.80 32.23 3.98
C ILE A 186 44.90 31.62 3.10
N LEU A 187 44.63 30.49 2.45
CA LEU A 187 45.60 29.84 1.56
C LEU A 187 46.03 30.75 0.41
N PHE A 188 45.08 31.51 -0.15
CA PHE A 188 45.36 32.46 -1.22
C PHE A 188 46.26 33.61 -0.74
N THR A 189 46.00 34.18 0.44
CA THR A 189 46.85 35.22 1.02
C THR A 189 48.27 34.71 1.30
N ILE A 190 48.41 33.50 1.84
CA ILE A 190 49.72 32.88 2.08
C ILE A 190 50.49 32.70 0.77
N LEU A 191 49.81 32.23 -0.28
CA LEU A 191 50.43 32.03 -1.59
C LEU A 191 50.90 33.35 -2.22
N LEU A 192 50.09 34.41 -2.12
CA LEU A 192 50.48 35.76 -2.57
C LEU A 192 51.66 36.32 -1.79
N ALA A 193 51.68 36.18 -0.46
CA ALA A 193 52.79 36.63 0.36
C ALA A 193 54.09 35.89 0.02
N GLY A 194 54.01 34.59 -0.22
CA GLY A 194 55.15 33.79 -0.68
C GLY A 194 55.67 34.24 -2.05
N LEU A 195 54.79 34.52 -3.01
CA LEU A 195 55.19 35.03 -4.32
C LEU A 195 55.89 36.39 -4.21
N VAL A 196 55.37 37.31 -3.39
CA VAL A 196 55.96 38.63 -3.16
C VAL A 196 57.33 38.52 -2.48
N ALA A 197 57.51 37.61 -1.51
CA ALA A 197 58.79 37.41 -0.84
C ALA A 197 59.88 36.83 -1.77
N MET A 198 59.50 36.25 -2.91
CA MET A 198 60.40 35.67 -3.91
C MET A 198 60.71 36.62 -5.08
N LEU A 199 60.08 37.79 -5.13
CA LEU A 199 60.33 38.89 -6.09
C LEU A 199 61.41 39.84 -5.55
#